data_AF-A0A7V6Y6B6-F1
#
_entry.id   AF-A0A7V6Y6B6-F1
#
_cell.length_a   1.000
_cell.length_b   1.000
_cell.length_c   1.000
_cell.angle_alpha   90.00
_cell.angle_beta   90.00
_cell.angle_gamma   90.00
#
_symmetry.space_group_name_H-M   'P 1'
#
loop_
_entity.id
_entity.type
_entity.pdbx_description
1 polymer ?
#
loop_
_entity_poly.entity_id
_entity_poly.type
_entity_poly.pdbx_seq_one_letter_code
_entity_poly.pdbx_strand_id
1 'polypeptide(L)'
;MEFNGNKGFNSNIEFSASIARPKKGISFEPGNEYVQDLEYAVNKFNESWGAIRRFEILGYEGITVKMVYRSVDLVRKRRTVVKFLQEISRTLAYERDWNSKVTRKPGAIFTLEFHTNIDEELPAPEEAKEPDVDQESLKQSTEEMLTQLETLVLQKLDIISQQIEEIISQKMDVIANDVKAAVLDRLKTITTTIANDLEKPGNIEIIIKKG
;
A
#
# COMPACT_ATOMS: atom_id res chain seq x y z
N MET A 1 5.49 -25.24 -6.82
CA MET A 1 4.64 -24.23 -6.14
C MET A 1 3.93 -23.46 -7.23
N GLU A 2 2.68 -23.82 -7.52
CA GLU A 2 1.86 -23.11 -8.50
C GLU A 2 1.18 -21.92 -7.80
N PHE A 3 1.37 -20.72 -8.36
CA PHE A 3 0.75 -19.50 -7.85
C PHE A 3 -0.76 -19.53 -8.13
N ASN A 4 -1.55 -19.70 -7.07
CA ASN A 4 -3.00 -19.54 -7.05
C ASN A 4 -3.42 -18.05 -7.21
N GLY A 5 -3.07 -17.40 -8.33
CA GLY A 5 -3.32 -15.97 -8.55
C GLY A 5 -4.66 -15.60 -9.18
N ASN A 6 -5.51 -16.58 -9.54
CA ASN A 6 -6.70 -16.33 -10.38
C ASN A 6 -8.04 -16.27 -9.64
N LYS A 7 -8.10 -16.53 -8.34
CA LYS A 7 -9.36 -16.51 -7.59
C LYS A 7 -9.68 -15.09 -7.11
N GLY A 8 -10.59 -14.39 -7.80
CA GLY A 8 -11.23 -13.17 -7.30
C GLY A 8 -11.39 -12.02 -8.31
N PHE A 9 -10.72 -12.05 -9.46
CA PHE A 9 -10.81 -10.98 -10.46
C PHE A 9 -11.66 -11.39 -11.66
N ASN A 10 -12.70 -10.60 -11.95
CA ASN A 10 -13.62 -10.83 -13.08
C ASN A 10 -13.07 -10.28 -14.40
N SER A 11 -12.03 -9.45 -14.38
CA SER A 11 -11.37 -8.96 -15.59
C SER A 11 -9.86 -9.03 -15.44
N ASN A 12 -9.20 -9.65 -16.42
CA ASN A 12 -7.76 -9.75 -16.55
C ASN A 12 -7.39 -9.30 -17.97
N ILE A 13 -6.93 -8.06 -18.09
CA ILE A 13 -6.68 -7.38 -19.36
C ILE A 13 -5.17 -7.24 -19.54
N GLU A 14 -4.61 -7.96 -20.50
CA GLU A 14 -3.20 -7.88 -20.84
C GLU A 14 -2.96 -6.87 -21.96
N PHE A 15 -1.92 -6.06 -21.77
CA PHE A 15 -1.51 -5.03 -22.72
C PHE A 15 -0.02 -4.72 -22.62
N SER A 16 0.54 -4.17 -23.69
CA SER A 16 1.87 -3.58 -23.73
C SER A 16 1.77 -2.07 -23.68
N ALA A 17 2.61 -1.44 -22.87
CA ALA A 17 2.80 0.01 -22.83
C ALA A 17 4.24 0.34 -23.26
N SER A 18 4.41 1.01 -24.40
CA SER A 18 5.72 1.45 -24.88
C SER A 18 5.96 2.91 -24.54
N ILE A 19 7.18 3.28 -24.15
CA ILE A 19 7.54 4.68 -23.91
C ILE A 19 7.34 5.49 -25.19
N ALA A 20 6.57 6.56 -25.11
CA ALA A 20 6.26 7.42 -26.22
C ALA A 20 7.47 8.32 -26.56
N ARG A 21 8.14 8.02 -27.67
CA ARG A 21 9.26 8.82 -28.22
C ARG A 21 10.35 9.11 -27.15
N PRO A 22 11.04 8.07 -26.66
CA PRO A 22 12.10 8.25 -25.67
C PRO A 22 13.27 9.06 -26.24
N LYS A 23 13.91 9.87 -25.39
CA LYS A 23 15.27 10.37 -25.68
C LYS A 23 16.27 9.21 -25.65
N LYS A 24 17.42 9.42 -26.28
CA LYS A 24 18.50 8.41 -26.33
C LYS A 24 18.91 7.98 -24.91
N GLY A 25 19.01 6.68 -24.69
CA GLY A 25 19.43 6.09 -23.41
C GLY A 25 18.28 5.72 -22.47
N ILE A 26 17.02 6.01 -22.82
CA ILE A 26 15.86 5.65 -22.00
C ILE A 26 15.33 4.29 -22.42
N SER A 27 15.33 3.37 -21.46
CA SER A 27 14.74 2.03 -21.59
C SER A 27 14.47 1.44 -20.21
N PHE A 28 13.65 0.40 -20.15
CA PHE A 28 13.43 -0.42 -18.96
C PHE A 28 14.49 -1.53 -18.91
N GLU A 29 15.48 -1.32 -18.06
CA GLU A 29 16.48 -2.33 -17.70
C GLU A 29 16.31 -2.66 -16.22
N PRO A 30 16.36 -3.94 -15.83
CA PRO A 30 16.17 -4.34 -14.43
C PRO A 30 17.06 -3.53 -13.47
N GLY A 31 16.42 -2.88 -12.49
CA GLY A 31 17.10 -2.10 -11.46
C GLY A 31 17.47 -0.66 -11.83
N ASN A 32 17.19 -0.20 -13.06
CA ASN A 32 17.46 1.18 -13.45
C ASN A 32 16.40 2.18 -12.92
N GLU A 33 16.68 3.49 -13.04
CA GLU A 33 15.79 4.54 -12.55
C GLU A 33 14.38 4.48 -13.16
N TYR A 34 14.27 4.09 -14.44
CA TYR A 34 12.99 4.07 -15.15
C TYR A 34 12.08 2.96 -14.67
N VAL A 35 12.66 1.79 -14.35
CA VAL A 35 11.96 0.68 -13.72
C VAL A 35 11.50 1.09 -12.31
N GLN A 36 12.38 1.67 -11.51
CA GLN A 36 12.05 2.10 -10.14
C GLN A 36 10.93 3.15 -10.12
N ASP A 37 10.99 4.14 -11.00
CA ASP A 37 9.97 5.18 -11.12
C ASP A 37 8.61 4.61 -11.55
N LEU A 38 8.61 3.67 -12.50
CA LEU A 38 7.39 2.99 -12.95
C LEU A 38 6.78 2.14 -11.83
N GLU A 39 7.59 1.32 -11.16
CA GLU A 39 7.15 0.49 -10.03
C GLU A 39 6.58 1.36 -8.91
N TYR A 40 7.23 2.49 -8.60
CA TYR A 40 6.71 3.46 -7.66
C TYR A 40 5.33 3.99 -8.08
N ALA A 41 5.19 4.44 -9.34
CA ALA A 41 3.94 5.02 -9.83
C ALA A 41 2.79 3.99 -9.83
N VAL A 42 3.09 2.74 -10.21
CA VAL A 42 2.13 1.63 -10.19
C VAL A 42 1.73 1.27 -8.75
N ASN A 43 2.68 1.17 -7.83
CA ASN A 43 2.40 0.85 -6.42
C ASN A 43 1.55 1.94 -5.77
N LYS A 44 1.94 3.21 -5.92
CA LYS A 44 1.17 4.36 -5.42
C LYS A 44 -0.26 4.35 -5.94
N PHE A 45 -0.42 4.03 -7.23
CA PHE A 45 -1.73 3.97 -7.84
C PHE A 45 -2.57 2.79 -7.33
N ASN A 46 -1.97 1.61 -7.19
CA ASN A 46 -2.64 0.43 -6.65
C ASN A 46 -3.09 0.59 -5.20
N GLU A 47 -2.28 1.24 -4.36
CA GLU A 47 -2.62 1.54 -2.96
C GLU A 47 -3.91 2.38 -2.85
N SER A 48 -4.16 3.27 -3.82
CA SER A 48 -5.36 4.12 -3.83
C SER A 48 -6.67 3.35 -4.09
N TRP A 49 -6.62 2.11 -4.58
CA TRP A 49 -7.78 1.34 -5.02
C TRP A 49 -8.19 0.19 -4.08
N GLY A 50 -7.50 -0.01 -2.96
CA GLY A 50 -7.97 -0.91 -1.90
C GLY A 50 -8.24 -2.35 -2.36
N ALA A 51 -7.33 -2.95 -3.14
CA ALA A 51 -7.40 -4.31 -3.69
C ALA A 51 -8.54 -4.61 -4.69
N ILE A 52 -9.47 -3.68 -4.94
CA ILE A 52 -10.58 -3.82 -5.90
C ILE A 52 -10.04 -3.94 -7.34
N ARG A 53 -8.96 -3.21 -7.62
CA ARG A 53 -8.31 -3.14 -8.92
C ARG A 53 -6.80 -3.08 -8.73
N ARG A 54 -6.04 -3.59 -9.68
CA ARG A 54 -4.58 -3.47 -9.68
C ARG A 54 -4.01 -3.51 -11.09
N PHE A 55 -2.96 -2.72 -11.30
CA PHE A 55 -2.01 -2.96 -12.36
C PHE A 55 -0.88 -3.84 -11.84
N GLU A 56 -0.49 -4.82 -12.64
CA GLU A 56 0.64 -5.70 -12.36
C GLU A 56 1.58 -5.69 -13.56
N ILE A 57 2.87 -5.53 -13.29
CA ILE A 57 3.92 -5.57 -14.30
C ILE A 57 4.33 -7.03 -14.48
N LEU A 58 4.26 -7.52 -15.72
CA LEU A 58 4.62 -8.89 -16.09
C LEU A 58 6.07 -8.99 -16.57
N GLY A 59 6.62 -7.90 -17.12
CA GLY A 59 8.00 -7.86 -17.55
C GLY A 59 8.34 -6.63 -18.37
N TYR A 60 9.64 -6.46 -18.60
CA TYR A 60 10.23 -5.33 -19.33
C TYR A 60 10.90 -5.83 -20.62
N GLU A 61 10.77 -5.07 -21.70
CA GLU A 61 11.36 -5.38 -23.00
C GLU A 61 11.78 -4.08 -23.69
N GLY A 62 13.01 -3.63 -23.42
CA GLY A 62 13.55 -2.40 -23.99
C GLY A 62 12.73 -1.19 -23.57
N ILE A 63 12.03 -0.53 -24.50
CA ILE A 63 11.18 0.62 -24.19
C ILE A 63 9.74 0.23 -23.84
N THR A 64 9.44 -1.05 -23.80
CA THR A 64 8.10 -1.59 -23.61
C THR A 64 7.99 -2.29 -22.26
N VAL A 65 6.87 -2.10 -21.58
CA VAL A 65 6.48 -2.86 -20.40
C VAL A 65 5.23 -3.67 -20.70
N LYS A 66 5.25 -4.97 -20.37
CA LYS A 66 4.09 -5.86 -20.44
C LYS A 66 3.36 -5.79 -19.10
N MET A 67 2.07 -5.53 -19.15
CA MET A 67 1.26 -5.30 -17.96
C MET A 67 -0.06 -6.06 -18.05
N VAL A 68 -0.63 -6.35 -16.88
CA VAL A 68 -2.01 -6.81 -16.73
C VAL A 68 -2.78 -5.85 -15.83
N TYR A 69 -3.95 -5.44 -16.28
CA TYR A 69 -4.95 -4.78 -15.46
C TYR A 69 -5.92 -5.83 -14.93
N ARG A 70 -6.06 -5.90 -13.60
CA ARG A 70 -6.98 -6.81 -12.92
C ARG A 70 -8.04 -6.03 -12.17
N SER A 71 -9.28 -6.52 -12.22
CA SER A 71 -10.43 -5.86 -11.59
C SER A 71 -11.45 -6.89 -11.12
N VAL A 72 -12.03 -6.65 -9.95
CA VAL A 72 -13.19 -7.41 -9.46
C VAL A 72 -14.46 -7.03 -10.23
N ASP A 73 -14.53 -5.80 -10.76
CA ASP A 73 -15.60 -5.39 -11.67
C ASP A 73 -15.31 -5.83 -13.11
N LEU A 74 -16.34 -6.14 -13.89
CA LEU A 74 -16.25 -6.39 -15.32
C LEU A 74 -15.88 -5.12 -16.10
N VAL A 75 -14.71 -5.12 -16.74
CA VAL A 75 -14.28 -4.03 -17.63
C VAL A 75 -14.47 -4.43 -19.08
N ARG A 76 -15.39 -3.74 -19.76
CA ARG A 76 -15.86 -4.07 -21.12
C ARG A 76 -15.40 -3.09 -22.21
N LYS A 77 -14.50 -2.16 -21.89
CA LYS A 77 -13.99 -1.15 -22.84
C LYS A 77 -12.52 -0.86 -22.59
N ARG A 78 -11.70 -0.91 -23.64
CA ARG A 78 -10.27 -0.54 -23.58
C ARG A 78 -10.02 0.86 -23.02
N ARG A 79 -10.90 1.81 -23.35
CA ARG A 79 -10.83 3.21 -22.87
C ARG A 79 -10.73 3.33 -21.35
N THR A 80 -11.34 2.42 -20.60
CA THR A 80 -11.27 2.42 -19.13
C THR A 80 -9.84 2.18 -18.65
N VAL A 81 -9.17 1.16 -19.20
CA VAL A 81 -7.77 0.86 -18.86
C VAL A 81 -6.85 2.00 -19.29
N VAL A 82 -7.08 2.57 -20.47
CA VAL A 82 -6.32 3.74 -20.96
C VAL A 82 -6.43 4.92 -19.98
N LYS A 83 -7.64 5.23 -19.51
CA LYS A 83 -7.86 6.34 -18.56
C LYS A 83 -7.07 6.14 -17.27
N PHE A 84 -7.05 4.93 -16.73
CA PHE A 84 -6.32 4.66 -15.49
C PHE A 84 -4.80 4.66 -15.70
N LEU A 85 -4.31 4.15 -16.84
CA LEU A 85 -2.89 4.26 -17.15
C LEU A 85 -2.43 5.71 -17.38
N GLN A 86 -3.33 6.61 -17.81
CA GLN A 86 -3.02 8.04 -17.88
C GLN A 86 -2.74 8.64 -16.49
N GLU A 87 -3.31 8.09 -15.42
CA GLU A 87 -3.02 8.54 -14.06
C GLU A 87 -1.60 8.14 -13.63
N ILE A 88 -1.19 6.90 -13.91
CA ILE A 88 0.21 6.46 -13.76
C ILE A 88 1.15 7.35 -14.60
N SER A 89 0.75 7.65 -15.83
CA SER A 89 1.54 8.53 -16.73
C SER A 89 1.71 9.94 -16.15
N ARG A 90 0.71 10.49 -15.45
CA ARG A 90 0.82 11.80 -14.80
C ARG A 90 1.80 11.77 -13.64
N THR A 91 1.76 10.73 -12.81
CA THR A 91 2.73 10.55 -11.71
C THR A 91 4.15 10.57 -12.26
N LEU A 92 4.42 9.78 -13.31
CA LEU A 92 5.73 9.76 -13.96
C LEU A 92 6.10 11.13 -14.53
N ALA A 93 5.17 11.77 -15.24
CA ALA A 93 5.41 13.04 -15.91
C ALA A 93 5.76 14.18 -14.95
N TYR A 94 5.06 14.28 -13.81
CA TYR A 94 5.12 15.47 -12.94
C TYR A 94 5.85 15.23 -11.62
N GLU A 95 5.75 14.03 -11.03
CA GLU A 95 6.42 13.73 -9.76
C GLU A 95 7.83 13.17 -9.97
N ARG A 96 8.05 12.48 -11.10
CA ARG A 96 9.36 11.88 -11.46
C ARG A 96 10.08 12.62 -12.58
N ASP A 97 9.54 13.75 -13.01
CA ASP A 97 10.08 14.60 -14.09
C ASP A 97 10.30 13.86 -15.43
N TRP A 98 9.45 12.90 -15.76
CA TRP A 98 9.61 12.19 -17.04
C TRP A 98 9.33 13.06 -18.25
N ASN A 99 8.65 14.21 -18.12
CA ASN A 99 8.47 15.14 -19.24
C ASN A 99 9.81 15.66 -19.80
N SER A 100 10.88 15.70 -18.99
CA SER A 100 12.21 16.08 -19.46
C SER A 100 12.94 14.91 -20.14
N LYS A 101 12.47 13.68 -19.92
CA LYS A 101 13.10 12.43 -20.38
C LYS A 101 12.39 11.88 -21.63
N VAL A 102 11.07 11.87 -21.68
CA VAL A 102 10.24 11.26 -22.74
C VAL A 102 9.17 12.23 -23.22
N THR A 103 8.68 12.05 -24.45
CA THR A 103 7.65 12.87 -25.14
C THR A 103 7.95 14.39 -25.29
N ARG A 104 7.20 15.08 -26.18
CA ARG A 104 7.16 16.55 -26.29
C ARG A 104 5.85 17.15 -25.75
N LYS A 105 4.84 16.32 -25.49
CA LYS A 105 3.53 16.74 -24.96
C LYS A 105 3.40 16.28 -23.50
N PRO A 106 3.14 17.18 -22.54
CA PRO A 106 3.11 16.83 -21.12
C PRO A 106 2.14 15.69 -20.80
N GLY A 107 2.58 14.71 -20.01
CA GLY A 107 1.72 13.65 -19.47
C GLY A 107 1.43 12.47 -20.40
N ALA A 108 1.87 12.49 -21.67
CA ALA A 108 1.71 11.39 -22.60
C ALA A 108 2.96 10.51 -22.63
N ILE A 109 3.14 9.71 -21.57
CA ILE A 109 4.35 8.88 -21.35
C ILE A 109 4.33 7.59 -22.17
N PHE A 110 3.16 6.98 -22.38
CA PHE A 110 3.03 5.67 -23.02
C PHE A 110 2.18 5.69 -24.30
N THR A 111 2.52 4.79 -25.23
CA THR A 111 1.66 4.28 -26.31
C THR A 111 1.22 2.86 -25.98
N LEU A 112 -0.03 2.50 -26.28
CA LEU A 112 -0.64 1.25 -25.82
C LEU A 112 -0.98 0.30 -26.96
N GLU A 113 -0.76 -1.00 -26.72
CA GLU A 113 -1.21 -2.10 -27.56
C GLU A 113 -1.89 -3.15 -26.67
N PHE A 114 -3.17 -3.45 -26.92
CA PHE A 114 -3.93 -4.41 -26.13
C PHE A 114 -3.82 -5.80 -26.72
N HIS A 115 -3.42 -6.79 -25.92
CA HIS A 115 -3.34 -8.18 -26.37
C HIS A 115 -4.64 -8.93 -26.11
N THR A 116 -5.42 -8.51 -25.12
CA THR A 116 -6.77 -9.03 -24.90
C THR A 116 -7.77 -8.28 -25.78
N ASN A 117 -8.70 -9.02 -26.41
CA ASN A 117 -9.87 -8.45 -27.06
C ASN A 117 -10.88 -8.04 -25.99
N ILE A 118 -11.14 -6.72 -25.89
CA ILE A 118 -11.97 -6.13 -24.82
C ILE A 118 -13.06 -5.22 -25.42
N ASP A 119 -13.21 -5.25 -26.73
CA ASP A 119 -14.25 -4.50 -27.41
C ASP A 119 -15.38 -5.48 -27.75
N GLU A 120 -16.19 -5.83 -26.74
CA GLU A 120 -17.49 -6.45 -26.99
C GLU A 120 -18.47 -5.33 -27.34
N GLU A 121 -18.93 -5.31 -28.60
CA GLU A 121 -20.12 -4.56 -29.00
C GLU A 121 -21.29 -5.08 -28.17
N LEU A 122 -21.94 -4.19 -27.42
CA LEU A 122 -23.25 -4.50 -26.86
C LEU A 122 -24.15 -4.88 -28.06
N PRO A 123 -24.92 -5.99 -28.02
CA PRO A 123 -26.18 -5.96 -28.75
C PRO A 123 -26.88 -4.67 -28.35
N ALA A 124 -27.49 -3.95 -29.31
CA ALA A 124 -28.43 -2.89 -28.97
C ALA A 124 -29.31 -3.42 -27.84
N PRO A 125 -29.66 -2.62 -26.81
CA PRO A 125 -30.60 -3.11 -25.82
C PRO A 125 -31.82 -3.56 -26.62
N GLU A 126 -31.99 -4.88 -26.78
CA GLU A 126 -33.33 -5.42 -26.90
C GLU A 126 -34.02 -4.78 -25.71
N GLU A 127 -35.10 -4.07 -25.98
CA GLU A 127 -36.10 -3.78 -24.97
C GLU A 127 -36.44 -5.15 -24.38
N ALA A 128 -35.66 -5.55 -23.37
CA ALA A 128 -35.95 -6.68 -22.56
C ALA A 128 -37.32 -6.32 -22.03
N LYS A 129 -38.33 -7.04 -22.49
CA LYS A 129 -39.56 -7.17 -21.70
C LYS A 129 -39.06 -7.43 -20.31
N GLU A 130 -39.25 -6.45 -19.42
CA GLU A 130 -38.81 -6.55 -18.04
C GLU A 130 -39.22 -7.96 -17.60
N PRO A 131 -38.28 -8.84 -17.28
CA PRO A 131 -38.69 -10.01 -16.54
C PRO A 131 -39.37 -9.43 -15.31
N ASP A 132 -40.58 -9.90 -15.04
CA ASP A 132 -41.38 -9.58 -13.85
C ASP A 132 -40.60 -10.10 -12.64
N VAL A 133 -39.49 -9.42 -12.34
CA VAL A 133 -38.62 -9.67 -11.22
C VAL A 133 -39.15 -8.72 -10.18
N ASP A 134 -39.93 -9.31 -9.29
CA ASP A 134 -40.50 -8.68 -8.14
C ASP A 134 -39.48 -7.75 -7.47
N GLN A 135 -39.64 -6.43 -7.69
CA GLN A 135 -38.71 -5.41 -7.21
C GLN A 135 -38.61 -5.42 -5.69
N GLU A 136 -39.61 -5.99 -5.01
CA GLU A 136 -39.65 -6.18 -3.57
C GLU A 136 -38.64 -7.23 -3.12
N SER A 137 -38.51 -8.35 -3.85
CA SER A 137 -37.52 -9.40 -3.61
C SER A 137 -36.07 -8.91 -3.80
N LEU A 138 -35.80 -8.04 -4.78
CA LEU A 138 -34.47 -7.44 -4.99
C LEU A 138 -34.10 -6.44 -3.89
N LYS A 139 -35.07 -5.65 -3.40
CA LYS A 139 -34.86 -4.74 -2.26
C LYS A 139 -34.55 -5.52 -0.98
N GLN A 140 -35.32 -6.58 -0.70
CA GLN A 140 -35.06 -7.45 0.44
C GLN A 140 -33.65 -8.08 0.39
N SER A 141 -33.26 -8.63 -0.76
CA SER A 141 -31.92 -9.22 -0.91
C SER A 141 -30.79 -8.18 -0.74
N THR A 142 -31.01 -6.95 -1.22
CA THR A 142 -30.02 -5.87 -1.08
C THR A 142 -29.92 -5.39 0.37
N GLU A 143 -31.04 -5.26 1.07
CA GLU A 143 -31.07 -4.90 2.50
C GLU A 143 -30.43 -5.99 3.37
N GLU A 144 -30.67 -7.26 3.08
CA GLU A 144 -30.02 -8.38 3.76
C GLU A 144 -28.50 -8.38 3.54
N MET A 145 -28.02 -8.16 2.31
CA MET A 145 -26.59 -8.03 2.03
C MET A 145 -25.97 -6.82 2.74
N LEU A 146 -26.68 -5.69 2.79
CA LEU A 146 -26.22 -4.49 3.49
C LEU A 146 -26.07 -4.76 4.99
N THR A 147 -27.06 -5.40 5.60
CA THR A 147 -27.07 -5.74 7.02
C THR A 147 -25.95 -6.73 7.37
N GLN A 148 -25.71 -7.72 6.51
CA GLN A 148 -24.57 -8.63 6.65
C GLN A 148 -23.23 -7.88 6.57
N LEU A 149 -23.11 -6.93 5.64
CA LEU A 149 -21.91 -6.12 5.49
C LEU A 149 -21.66 -5.25 6.72
N GLU A 150 -22.69 -4.58 7.23
CA GLU A 150 -22.62 -3.77 8.45
C GLU A 150 -22.21 -4.62 9.67
N THR A 151 -22.79 -5.81 9.81
CA THR A 151 -22.42 -6.75 10.87
C THR A 151 -20.96 -7.17 10.77
N LEU A 152 -20.48 -7.46 9.56
CA LEU A 152 -19.11 -7.90 9.32
C LEU A 152 -18.11 -6.76 9.59
N VAL A 153 -18.46 -5.53 9.21
CA VAL A 153 -17.67 -4.32 9.54
C VAL A 153 -17.58 -4.12 11.05
N LEU A 154 -18.71 -4.20 11.77
CA LEU A 154 -18.73 -4.04 13.23
C LEU A 154 -17.89 -5.11 13.94
N GLN A 155 -18.00 -6.38 13.51
CA GLN A 155 -17.18 -7.47 14.05
C GLN A 155 -15.68 -7.24 13.81
N LYS A 156 -15.30 -6.76 12.62
CA LYS A 156 -13.89 -6.47 12.30
C LYS A 156 -13.36 -5.31 13.14
N LEU A 157 -14.17 -4.27 13.37
CA LEU A 157 -13.80 -3.14 14.21
C LEU A 157 -13.60 -3.55 15.68
N ASP A 158 -14.41 -4.46 16.20
CA ASP A 158 -14.29 -4.97 17.57
C ASP A 158 -12.99 -5.77 17.74
N ILE A 159 -12.67 -6.66 16.80
CA ILE A 159 -11.40 -7.42 16.79
C ILE A 159 -10.19 -6.47 16.76
N ILE A 160 -10.23 -5.44 15.89
CA ILE A 160 -9.14 -4.46 15.80
C ILE A 160 -8.98 -3.69 17.11
N SER A 161 -10.09 -3.28 17.74
CA SER A 161 -10.07 -2.58 19.03
C SER A 161 -9.42 -3.43 20.12
N GLN A 162 -9.81 -4.72 20.23
CA GLN A 162 -9.23 -5.65 21.20
C GLN A 162 -7.71 -5.85 20.97
N GLN A 163 -7.29 -5.99 19.71
CA GLN A 163 -5.87 -6.13 19.38
C GLN A 163 -5.06 -4.87 19.75
N ILE A 164 -5.63 -3.68 19.55
CA ILE A 164 -4.98 -2.41 19.92
C ILE A 164 -4.81 -2.34 21.45
N GLU A 165 -5.86 -2.67 22.21
CA GLU A 165 -5.80 -2.68 23.68
C GLU A 165 -4.74 -3.66 24.20
N GLU A 166 -4.66 -4.85 23.61
CA GLU A 166 -3.65 -5.85 23.98
C GLU A 166 -2.23 -5.34 23.70
N ILE A 167 -1.98 -4.76 22.52
CA ILE A 167 -0.68 -4.19 22.15
C ILE A 167 -0.29 -3.05 23.10
N ILE A 168 -1.24 -2.16 23.43
CA ILE A 168 -0.98 -1.06 24.36
C ILE A 168 -0.62 -1.61 25.74
N SER A 169 -1.38 -2.57 26.25
CA SER A 169 -1.13 -3.20 27.56
C SER A 169 0.27 -3.84 27.60
N GLN A 170 0.59 -4.68 26.61
CA GLN A 170 1.90 -5.34 26.52
C GLN A 170 3.05 -4.33 26.45
N LYS A 171 2.92 -3.27 25.65
CA LYS A 171 3.96 -2.24 25.54
C LYS A 171 4.10 -1.42 26.82
N MET A 172 3.00 -1.10 27.50
CA MET A 172 3.03 -0.38 28.76
C MET A 172 3.72 -1.19 29.86
N ASP A 173 3.48 -2.50 29.92
CA ASP A 173 4.16 -3.39 30.87
C ASP A 173 5.66 -3.48 30.60
N VAL A 174 6.08 -3.57 29.33
CA VAL A 174 7.51 -3.55 28.95
C VAL A 174 8.16 -2.24 29.38
N ILE A 175 7.54 -1.09 29.05
CA ILE A 175 8.05 0.23 29.44
C ILE A 175 8.15 0.35 30.97
N ALA A 176 7.14 -0.09 31.71
CA ALA A 176 7.14 -0.04 33.17
C ALA A 176 8.28 -0.86 33.78
N ASN A 177 8.54 -2.05 33.24
CA ASN A 177 9.63 -2.92 33.69
C ASN A 177 11.01 -2.33 33.35
N ASP A 178 11.18 -1.77 32.15
CA ASP A 178 12.44 -1.13 31.73
C ASP A 178 12.76 0.11 32.58
N VAL A 179 11.75 0.96 32.82
CA VAL A 179 11.90 2.14 33.69
C VAL A 179 12.25 1.72 35.12
N LYS A 180 11.58 0.69 35.66
CA LYS A 180 11.87 0.16 36.99
C LYS A 180 13.31 -0.36 37.08
N ALA A 181 13.77 -1.10 36.08
CA ALA A 181 15.13 -1.62 36.02
C ALA A 181 16.17 -0.49 35.97
N ALA A 182 15.96 0.52 35.12
CA ALA A 182 16.86 1.66 34.97
C ALA A 182 16.95 2.50 36.26
N VAL A 183 15.83 2.74 36.94
CA VAL A 183 15.81 3.44 38.23
C VAL A 183 16.58 2.65 39.29
N LEU A 184 16.36 1.35 39.38
CA LEU A 184 17.01 0.48 40.36
C LEU A 184 18.53 0.43 40.14
N ASP A 185 18.98 0.34 38.89
CA ASP A 185 20.39 0.35 38.52
C ASP A 185 21.07 1.69 38.90
N ARG A 186 20.38 2.80 38.64
CA ARG A 186 20.88 4.13 39.02
C ARG A 186 20.96 4.32 40.53
N LEU A 187 19.98 3.83 41.28
CA LEU A 187 20.01 3.84 42.75
C LEU A 187 21.16 3.00 43.31
N LYS A 188 21.43 1.81 42.73
CA LYS A 188 22.59 1.00 43.10
C LYS A 188 23.89 1.76 42.87
N THR A 189 24.05 2.36 41.69
CA THR A 189 25.24 3.15 41.33
C THR A 189 25.49 4.29 42.33
N ILE A 190 24.44 5.06 42.67
CA ILE A 190 24.52 6.13 43.67
C ILE A 190 24.93 5.56 45.03
N THR A 191 24.30 4.48 45.47
CA THR A 191 24.59 3.85 46.77
C THR A 191 26.03 3.36 46.85
N THR A 192 26.54 2.71 45.80
CA THR A 192 27.94 2.27 45.73
C THR A 192 28.91 3.46 45.74
N THR A 193 28.56 4.57 45.08
CA THR A 193 29.40 5.78 45.07
C THR A 193 29.49 6.38 46.47
N ILE A 194 28.36 6.52 47.15
CA ILE A 194 28.29 7.02 48.54
C ILE A 194 29.07 6.09 49.48
N ALA A 195 28.89 4.77 49.38
CA ALA A 195 29.61 3.81 50.21
C ALA A 195 31.13 3.91 50.02
N ASN A 196 31.59 3.98 48.76
CA ASN A 196 33.02 4.15 48.44
C ASN A 196 33.58 5.49 48.94
N ASP A 197 32.79 6.58 48.92
CA ASP A 197 33.21 7.87 49.43
C ASP A 197 33.27 7.91 50.98
N LEU A 198 32.44 7.12 51.66
CA LEU A 198 32.47 6.96 53.12
C LEU A 198 33.60 6.04 53.60
N GLU A 199 34.01 5.05 52.80
CA GLU A 199 35.11 4.14 53.12
C GLU A 199 36.50 4.71 52.80
N LYS A 200 36.59 5.85 52.10
CA LYS A 200 37.85 6.57 51.95
C LYS A 200 38.34 7.00 53.34
N PRO A 201 39.59 6.70 53.74
CA PRO A 201 40.12 7.16 55.01
C PRO A 201 40.22 8.69 55.01
N GLY A 202 39.20 9.34 55.59
CA GLY A 202 39.25 10.75 55.92
C GLY A 202 40.17 10.93 57.13
N ASN A 203 41.18 11.78 57.01
CA ASN A 203 41.87 12.34 58.17
C ASN A 203 40.85 13.16 58.97
N ILE A 204 40.22 12.53 59.97
CA ILE A 204 39.43 13.24 60.97
C ILE A 204 40.45 13.85 61.94
N GLU A 205 40.80 15.13 61.74
CA GLU A 205 41.49 15.91 62.77
C GLU A 205 40.50 16.22 63.90
N ILE A 206 40.60 15.48 65.01
CA ILE A 206 39.88 15.80 66.24
C ILE A 206 40.65 16.91 66.96
N ILE A 207 40.18 18.15 66.83
CA ILE A 207 40.68 19.28 67.62
C ILE A 207 40.07 19.22 69.02
N ILE A 208 40.80 18.65 69.99
CA ILE A 208 40.43 18.72 71.40
C ILE A 208 40.95 20.05 71.96
N LYS A 209 40.05 21.02 72.16
CA LYS A 209 40.36 22.22 72.96
C LYS A 209 40.35 21.83 74.45
N LYS A 210 41.52 21.84 75.10
CA LYS A 210 41.61 21.82 76.56
C LYS A 210 41.16 23.18 77.11
N GLY A 211 40.12 23.15 77.95
CA GLY A 211 39.93 24.13 79.01
C GLY A 211 40.67 23.69 80.27
#